data_AF-A0A6G1S510-F1
#
_entry.id   AF-A0A6G1S510-F1
#
_cell.length_a   1.000
_cell.length_b   1.000
_cell.length_c   1.000
_cell.angle_alpha   90.00
_cell.angle_beta   90.00
_cell.angle_gamma   90.00
#
_symmetry.space_group_name_H-M   'P 1'
#
loop_
_entity.id
_entity.type
_entity.pdbx_description
1 polymer ?
#
loop_
_entity_poly.entity_id
_entity_poly.type
_entity_poly.pdbx_seq_one_letter_code
_entity_poly.pdbx_strand_id
1 'polypeptide(L)'
;REFVKMRKKPLQNGASGSPSSQAASAPPPPPPPSLEVLHTSLEPPEDLVAAIGEINMAATQIIADQFDLSNDELLNGLPLIDMSKTKFASICPLLVRQDLKCELTRFRTFTAHCNNLKHPT
;
A
#
# COMPACT_ATOMS: atom_id res chain seq x y z
N ARG A 1 -21.11 -41.63 -63.20
CA ARG A 1 -22.39 -40.88 -63.24
C ARG A 1 -22.61 -40.37 -61.83
N GLU A 2 -22.60 -39.10 -61.48
CA GLU A 2 -22.60 -37.82 -62.19
C GLU A 2 -21.90 -36.79 -61.28
N PHE A 3 -21.14 -35.88 -61.89
CA PHE A 3 -20.65 -34.66 -61.25
C PHE A 3 -21.84 -33.69 -61.13
N VAL A 4 -22.31 -33.42 -59.90
CA VAL A 4 -23.29 -32.35 -59.68
C VAL A 4 -22.56 -31.01 -59.53
N LYS A 5 -22.62 -30.26 -60.61
CA LYS A 5 -22.08 -28.91 -60.81
C LYS A 5 -23.00 -27.89 -60.11
N MET A 6 -22.61 -27.43 -58.93
CA MET A 6 -23.28 -26.30 -58.26
C MET A 6 -22.69 -24.98 -58.75
N ARG A 7 -23.58 -24.13 -59.27
CA ARG A 7 -23.30 -22.88 -59.98
C ARG A 7 -22.88 -21.77 -59.02
N LYS A 8 -21.84 -21.03 -59.41
CA LYS A 8 -21.49 -19.68 -58.91
C LYS A 8 -22.71 -18.75 -58.98
N LYS A 9 -23.07 -18.13 -57.86
CA LYS A 9 -23.87 -16.88 -57.86
C LYS A 9 -22.92 -15.68 -57.88
N PRO A 10 -23.21 -14.64 -58.66
CA PRO A 10 -22.36 -13.45 -58.76
C PRO A 10 -22.55 -12.50 -57.58
N LEU A 11 -21.46 -11.79 -57.32
CA LEU A 11 -21.26 -10.65 -56.42
C LEU A 11 -22.37 -9.60 -56.58
N GLN A 12 -22.97 -9.17 -55.48
CA GLN A 12 -23.64 -7.87 -55.40
C GLN A 12 -22.83 -6.96 -54.48
N ASN A 13 -22.27 -5.91 -55.07
CA ASN A 13 -21.55 -4.84 -54.41
C ASN A 13 -22.56 -3.90 -53.73
N GLY A 14 -22.46 -3.76 -52.42
CA GLY A 14 -23.23 -2.81 -51.61
C GLY A 14 -22.29 -1.89 -50.83
N ALA A 15 -22.23 -0.65 -51.30
CA ALA A 15 -21.89 0.61 -50.65
C ALA A 15 -21.27 0.63 -49.23
N SER A 16 -20.07 1.23 -49.18
CA SER A 16 -19.62 2.28 -48.24
C SER A 16 -20.10 2.26 -46.79
N GLY A 17 -19.16 2.05 -45.87
CA GLY A 17 -19.30 2.41 -44.46
C GLY A 17 -18.13 1.88 -43.65
N SER A 18 -17.02 2.61 -43.63
CA SER A 18 -15.89 2.33 -42.73
C SER A 18 -16.31 2.59 -41.27
N PRO A 19 -16.23 1.62 -40.35
CA PRO A 19 -16.17 1.93 -38.94
C PRO A 19 -14.69 2.07 -38.57
N SER A 20 -14.25 3.29 -38.33
CA SER A 20 -12.98 3.58 -37.68
C SER A 20 -12.95 2.89 -36.31
N SER A 21 -12.30 1.73 -36.21
CA SER A 21 -11.97 1.11 -34.93
C SER A 21 -10.89 1.95 -34.27
N GLN A 22 -11.29 2.90 -33.44
CA GLN A 22 -10.38 3.46 -32.44
C GLN A 22 -10.26 2.42 -31.33
N ALA A 23 -9.17 1.66 -31.36
CA ALA A 23 -8.73 0.86 -30.23
C ALA A 23 -8.37 1.83 -29.10
N ALA A 24 -9.22 1.94 -28.08
CA ALA A 24 -8.87 2.59 -26.84
C ALA A 24 -7.74 1.78 -26.20
N SER A 25 -6.51 2.27 -26.31
CA SER A 25 -5.37 1.74 -25.56
C SER A 25 -5.71 1.79 -24.07
N ALA A 26 -5.66 0.63 -23.42
CA ALA A 26 -5.77 0.57 -21.96
C ALA A 26 -4.72 1.52 -21.34
N PRO A 27 -5.06 2.27 -20.27
CA PRO A 27 -4.09 3.11 -19.59
C PRO A 27 -2.93 2.23 -19.08
N PRO A 28 -1.68 2.71 -19.13
CA PRO A 28 -0.55 1.98 -18.59
C PRO A 28 -0.79 1.66 -17.11
N PRO A 29 -0.30 0.50 -16.61
CA PRO A 29 -0.39 0.18 -15.20
C PRO A 29 0.26 1.32 -14.39
N PRO A 30 -0.34 1.71 -13.25
CA PRO A 30 0.24 2.75 -12.41
C PRO A 30 1.67 2.33 -12.03
N PRO A 31 2.62 3.29 -11.98
CA PRO A 31 3.97 3.00 -11.52
C PRO A 31 3.91 2.40 -10.10
N PRO A 32 4.86 1.50 -9.75
CA PRO A 32 4.93 1.00 -8.39
C PRO A 32 4.98 2.19 -7.43
N PRO A 33 4.20 2.18 -6.33
CA PRO A 33 4.22 3.27 -5.38
C PRO A 33 5.66 3.47 -4.88
N SER A 34 6.19 4.68 -5.03
CA SER A 34 7.46 5.08 -4.45
C SER A 34 7.47 4.74 -2.94
N LEU A 35 8.63 4.40 -2.37
CA LEU A 35 8.79 4.05 -0.96
C LEU A 35 8.09 5.05 0.00
N GLU A 36 7.99 6.31 -0.40
CA GLU A 36 7.29 7.39 0.31
C GLU A 36 5.76 7.17 0.47
N VAL A 37 5.10 6.51 -0.49
CA VAL A 37 3.66 6.22 -0.44
C VAL A 37 3.36 5.09 0.55
N LEU A 38 4.32 4.17 0.75
CA LEU A 38 4.17 3.04 1.65
C LEU A 38 4.16 3.47 3.12
N HIS A 39 4.91 4.54 3.44
CA HIS A 39 5.03 5.08 4.79
C HIS A 39 3.89 6.04 5.14
N THR A 40 3.02 6.37 4.17
CA THR A 40 1.89 7.32 4.30
C THR A 40 0.51 6.66 4.27
N SER A 41 0.43 5.33 4.16
CA SER A 41 -0.83 4.61 4.36
C SER A 41 -1.07 4.35 5.85
N LEU A 42 -2.31 4.53 6.33
CA LEU A 42 -2.71 4.08 7.67
C LEU A 42 -2.60 2.56 7.82
N GLU A 43 -2.71 1.84 6.70
CA GLU A 43 -2.52 0.39 6.61
C GLU A 43 -1.18 0.14 5.92
N PRO A 44 -0.08 -0.02 6.67
CA PRO A 44 1.20 -0.38 6.08
C PRO A 44 1.12 -1.81 5.52
N PRO A 45 1.82 -2.12 4.42
CA PRO A 45 1.88 -3.48 3.91
C PRO A 45 2.59 -4.40 4.91
N GLU A 46 2.22 -5.68 4.88
CA GLU A 46 2.77 -6.68 5.80
C GLU A 46 4.29 -6.80 5.71
N ASP A 47 4.86 -6.74 4.50
CA ASP A 47 6.31 -6.81 4.29
C ASP A 47 7.07 -5.68 5.01
N LEU A 48 6.50 -4.47 5.03
CA LEU A 48 7.09 -3.33 5.72
C LEU A 48 7.05 -3.53 7.24
N VAL A 49 5.94 -4.03 7.77
CA VAL A 49 5.78 -4.32 9.20
C VAL A 49 6.76 -5.40 9.64
N ALA A 50 6.91 -6.46 8.85
CA ALA A 50 7.87 -7.53 9.11
C ALA A 50 9.31 -7.01 9.14
N ALA A 51 9.72 -6.25 8.10
CA ALA A 51 11.06 -5.69 8.01
C ALA A 51 11.38 -4.75 9.19
N ILE A 52 10.45 -3.88 9.58
CA ILE A 52 10.62 -2.99 10.73
C ILE A 52 10.71 -3.79 12.04
N GLY A 53 9.91 -4.86 12.17
CA GLY A 53 9.96 -5.77 13.31
C GLY A 53 11.34 -6.41 13.49
N GLU A 54 11.96 -6.88 12.40
CA GLU A 54 13.31 -7.43 12.42
C GLU A 54 14.35 -6.38 12.85
N ILE A 55 14.28 -5.16 12.29
CA ILE A 55 15.20 -4.08 12.64
C ILE A 55 15.04 -3.68 14.11
N ASN A 56 13.81 -3.58 14.61
CA ASN A 56 13.54 -3.28 16.03
C ASN A 56 14.10 -4.37 16.94
N MET A 57 13.88 -5.65 16.61
CA MET A 57 14.41 -6.77 17.39
C MET A 57 15.94 -6.73 17.47
N ALA A 58 16.61 -6.54 16.33
CA ALA A 58 18.07 -6.47 16.28
C ALA A 58 18.60 -5.25 17.06
N ALA A 59 17.96 -4.09 16.94
CA ALA A 59 18.33 -2.89 17.68
C ALA A 59 18.16 -3.10 19.20
N THR A 60 17.05 -3.70 19.62
CA THR A 60 16.79 -4.02 21.03
C THR A 60 17.85 -4.97 21.59
N GLN A 61 18.24 -6.02 20.85
CA GLN A 61 19.32 -6.93 21.27
C GLN A 61 20.65 -6.18 21.44
N ILE A 62 21.03 -5.36 20.46
CA ILE A 62 22.27 -4.56 20.53
C ILE A 62 22.26 -3.60 21.73
N ILE A 63 21.13 -2.94 21.99
CA ILE A 63 21.00 -2.01 23.12
C ILE A 63 21.04 -2.77 24.45
N ALA A 64 20.35 -3.91 24.55
CA ALA A 64 20.36 -4.74 25.75
C ALA A 64 21.78 -5.20 26.10
N ASP A 65 22.53 -5.68 25.10
CA ASP A 65 23.90 -6.17 25.29
C ASP A 65 24.89 -5.03 25.59
N GLN A 66 24.76 -3.87 24.95
CA GLN A 66 25.67 -2.74 25.17
C GLN A 66 25.52 -2.09 26.55
N PHE A 67 24.29 -2.04 27.07
CA PHE A 67 23.99 -1.35 28.32
C PHE A 67 23.72 -2.31 29.49
N ASP A 68 23.87 -3.62 29.28
CA ASP A 68 23.62 -4.68 30.27
C ASP A 68 22.26 -4.50 30.97
N LEU A 69 21.22 -4.31 30.14
CA LEU A 69 19.89 -3.97 30.64
C LEU A 69 19.28 -5.14 31.42
N SER A 70 18.68 -4.82 32.57
CA SER A 70 17.86 -5.77 33.30
C SER A 70 16.57 -6.12 32.55
N ASN A 71 15.94 -7.23 32.94
CA ASN A 71 14.69 -7.65 32.31
C ASN A 71 13.56 -6.61 32.48
N ASP A 72 13.56 -5.89 33.60
CA ASP A 72 12.59 -4.81 33.85
C ASP A 72 12.83 -3.62 32.92
N GLU A 73 14.09 -3.20 32.75
CA GLU A 73 14.45 -2.13 31.82
C GLU A 73 14.15 -2.52 30.37
N LEU A 74 14.32 -3.78 30.01
CA LEU A 74 14.02 -4.28 28.67
C LEU A 74 12.51 -4.27 28.38
N LEU A 75 11.69 -4.75 29.32
CA LEU A 75 10.25 -4.90 29.11
C LEU A 75 9.46 -3.60 29.35
N ASN A 76 9.89 -2.78 30.31
CA ASN A 76 9.14 -1.61 30.76
C ASN A 76 9.86 -0.29 30.45
N GLY A 77 11.20 -0.29 30.38
CA GLY A 77 11.98 0.91 30.10
C GLY A 77 12.12 1.18 28.60
N LEU A 78 12.62 0.21 27.86
CA LEU A 78 12.97 0.34 26.44
C LEU A 78 11.79 0.76 25.55
N PRO A 79 10.55 0.25 25.75
CA PRO A 79 9.40 0.69 24.97
C PRO A 79 9.00 2.15 25.18
N LEU A 80 9.47 2.81 26.24
CA LEU A 80 9.20 4.22 26.52
C LEU A 80 10.14 5.18 25.79
N ILE A 81 11.12 4.66 25.05
CA ILE A 81 12.05 5.49 24.27
C ILE A 81 11.28 6.22 23.19
N ASP A 82 11.51 7.53 23.10
CA ASP A 82 10.97 8.37 22.04
C ASP A 82 11.66 8.08 20.70
N MET A 83 11.05 7.17 19.93
CA MET A 83 11.54 6.75 18.62
C MET A 83 11.54 7.90 17.58
N SER A 84 10.77 8.97 17.79
CA SER A 84 10.67 10.10 16.87
C SER A 84 11.98 10.90 16.74
N LYS A 85 12.86 10.79 17.75
CA LYS A 85 14.16 11.46 17.80
C LYS A 85 15.31 10.60 17.30
N THR A 86 15.01 9.40 16.80
CA THR A 86 16.01 8.44 16.35
C THR A 86 16.02 8.33 14.83
N LYS A 87 16.98 7.58 14.29
CA LYS A 87 17.02 7.26 12.85
C LYS A 87 15.85 6.41 12.39
N PHE A 88 15.09 5.78 13.30
CA PHE A 88 13.89 5.02 12.97
C PHE A 88 12.72 5.90 12.53
N ALA A 89 12.75 7.20 12.83
CA ALA A 89 11.66 8.12 12.50
C ALA A 89 11.33 8.13 10.99
N SER A 90 12.32 7.93 10.12
CA SER A 90 12.12 7.90 8.66
C SER A 90 11.42 6.63 8.17
N ILE A 91 11.57 5.52 8.89
CA ILE A 91 10.97 4.22 8.53
C ILE A 91 9.68 3.93 9.30
N CYS A 92 9.35 4.74 10.30
CA CYS A 92 8.17 4.56 11.13
C CYS A 92 6.88 4.78 10.30
N PRO A 93 5.96 3.78 10.24
CA PRO A 93 4.69 3.93 9.54
C PRO A 93 3.84 5.05 10.12
N LEU A 94 3.05 5.73 9.28
CA LEU A 94 2.21 6.85 9.69
C LEU A 94 1.26 6.53 10.85
N LEU A 95 0.74 5.30 10.94
CA LEU A 95 -0.20 4.90 11.98
C LEU A 95 0.36 5.12 13.40
N VAL A 96 1.68 4.97 13.56
CA VAL A 96 2.37 5.13 14.84
C VAL A 96 2.81 6.58 15.05
N ARG A 97 2.77 7.42 14.00
CA ARG A 97 3.11 8.83 14.11
C ARG A 97 1.92 9.63 14.64
N GLN A 98 2.13 10.34 15.74
CA GLN A 98 1.12 11.17 16.43
C GLN A 98 0.72 12.45 15.68
N ASP A 99 1.20 12.66 14.45
CA ASP A 99 0.93 13.86 13.66
C ASP A 99 -0.39 13.80 12.86
N LEU A 100 -1.17 12.73 13.01
CA LEU A 100 -2.42 12.54 12.27
C LEU A 100 -3.48 13.59 12.66
N LYS A 101 -3.86 14.43 11.70
CA LYS A 101 -4.90 15.45 11.87
C LYS A 101 -6.26 14.85 11.52
N CYS A 102 -7.06 14.57 12.55
CA CYS A 102 -8.43 14.12 12.37
C CYS A 102 -9.40 15.30 12.25
N GLU A 103 -10.28 15.24 11.26
CA GLU A 103 -11.40 16.17 11.11
C GLU A 103 -12.69 15.56 11.69
N LEU A 104 -13.58 16.41 12.20
CA LEU A 104 -14.90 15.97 12.66
C LEU A 104 -15.77 15.63 11.44
N THR A 105 -16.02 14.34 11.24
CA THR A 105 -16.88 13.83 10.17
C THR A 105 -18.10 13.10 10.75
N ARG A 106 -19.19 13.03 9.98
CA ARG A 106 -20.44 12.39 10.43
C ARG A 106 -20.34 10.86 10.50
N PHE A 107 -19.44 10.27 9.72
CA PHE A 107 -19.31 8.81 9.57
C PHE A 107 -17.95 8.35 10.09
N ARG A 108 -17.89 7.11 10.56
CA ARG A 108 -16.62 6.50 10.98
C ARG A 108 -15.72 6.29 9.77
N THR A 109 -14.43 6.51 9.95
CA THR A 109 -13.42 6.07 8.98
C THR A 109 -13.38 4.54 8.96
N PHE A 110 -13.03 3.96 7.82
CA PHE A 110 -12.90 2.50 7.67
C PHE A 110 -11.91 1.91 8.68
N THR A 111 -10.80 2.63 8.93
CA THR A 111 -9.75 2.25 9.88
C THR A 111 -10.09 2.55 11.34
N ALA A 112 -11.22 3.22 11.62
CA ALA A 112 -11.62 3.70 12.94
C ALA A 112 -10.65 4.65 13.68
N HIS A 113 -9.55 5.06 13.05
CA HIS A 113 -8.46 5.83 13.68
C HIS A 113 -8.90 7.17 14.30
N CYS A 114 -9.84 7.87 13.64
CA CYS A 114 -10.36 9.16 14.11
C CYS A 114 -11.59 9.05 15.01
N ASN A 115 -11.84 7.89 15.63
CA ASN A 115 -12.96 7.73 16.55
C ASN A 115 -12.79 8.55 17.84
N ASN A 116 -11.54 8.83 18.25
CA ASN A 116 -11.22 9.73 19.35
C ASN A 116 -10.45 10.95 18.83
N LEU A 117 -11.14 12.10 18.73
CA LEU A 117 -10.56 13.35 18.23
C LEU A 117 -9.42 13.90 19.11
N LYS A 118 -9.40 13.54 20.40
CA LYS A 118 -8.33 13.97 21.33
C LYS A 118 -7.12 13.04 21.27
N HIS A 119 -7.35 11.76 21.04
CA HIS A 119 -6.33 10.70 21.02
C HIS A 119 -6.59 9.73 19.87
N PRO A 120 -6.33 10.14 18.62
CA PRO A 120 -6.47 9.25 17.46
C PRO A 120 -5.47 8.10 17.55
N THR A 121 -5.88 6.90 17.13
CA THR A 121 -5.15 5.62 17.35
C THR A 121 -5.16 4.73 16.14
#